data_AF-A0A8T4QY71-F1
#
_entry.id   AF-A0A8T4QY71-F1
#
_cell.length_a   1.000
_cell.length_b   1.000
_cell.length_c   1.000
_cell.angle_alpha   90.00
_cell.angle_beta   90.00
_cell.angle_gamma   90.00
#
_symmetry.space_group_name_H-M   'P 1'
#
loop_
_entity.id
_entity.type
_entity.pdbx_description
1 polymer ?
#
loop_
_entity_poly.entity_id
_entity_poly.type
_entity_poly.pdbx_seq_one_letter_code
_entity_poly.pdbx_strand_id
1 'polypeptide(L)' 'KPSAIAIVTGGSIEDALELYKAGADYVLMPHFLGGEHVSHLVQEFENLTNVKTTKLNHIKELQLRKQLGHEHPKE' A
#
# COMPACT_ATOMS: atom_id res chain seq x y z
N LYS A 1 -9.64 -22.02 22.61
CA LYS A 1 -9.10 -22.33 21.26
C LYS A 1 -8.35 -21.10 20.78
N PRO A 2 -7.13 -21.20 20.21
CA PRO A 2 -6.54 -20.05 19.53
C PRO A 2 -7.37 -19.74 18.28
N SER A 3 -7.79 -18.48 18.14
CA SER A 3 -8.33 -17.94 16.89
C SER A 3 -7.16 -17.35 16.11
N ALA A 4 -6.96 -17.83 14.88
CA ALA A 4 -6.04 -17.16 13.96
C ALA A 4 -6.76 -15.96 13.32
N ILE A 5 -6.03 -14.89 13.05
CA ILE A 5 -6.50 -13.74 12.26
C ILE A 5 -5.96 -13.90 10.84
N ALA A 6 -6.84 -13.88 9.84
CA ALA A 6 -6.52 -14.02 8.43
C ALA A 6 -6.61 -12.65 7.72
N ILE A 7 -5.44 -12.10 7.37
CA ILE A 7 -5.29 -10.88 6.57
C ILE A 7 -4.73 -11.27 5.21
N VAL A 8 -5.45 -10.99 4.14
CA VAL A 8 -5.13 -11.44 2.76
C VAL A 8 -5.19 -10.28 1.77
N THR A 9 -4.77 -10.49 0.52
CA THR A 9 -4.76 -9.48 -0.54
C THR A 9 -5.68 -9.90 -1.69
N GLY A 10 -6.55 -9.01 -2.16
CA GLY A 10 -7.40 -9.22 -3.33
C GLY A 10 -6.92 -8.42 -4.56
N GLY A 11 -7.02 -9.01 -5.75
CA GLY A 11 -6.65 -8.36 -7.01
C GLY A 11 -7.79 -7.54 -7.65
N SER A 12 -9.04 -7.95 -7.40
CA SER A 12 -10.27 -7.28 -7.85
C SER A 12 -11.26 -7.09 -6.70
N ILE A 13 -12.35 -6.34 -6.96
CA ILE A 13 -13.44 -6.19 -5.99
C ILE A 13 -14.11 -7.54 -5.76
N GLU A 14 -14.34 -8.29 -6.83
CA GLU A 14 -14.95 -9.61 -6.81
C GLU A 14 -14.12 -10.58 -5.97
N ASP A 15 -12.80 -10.64 -6.19
CA ASP A 15 -11.88 -11.49 -5.40
C ASP A 15 -11.96 -11.15 -3.91
N ALA A 16 -11.97 -9.86 -3.58
CA ALA A 16 -12.01 -9.42 -2.20
C ALA A 16 -13.30 -9.85 -1.52
N LEU A 17 -14.45 -9.71 -2.20
CA LEU A 17 -15.74 -10.17 -1.69
C LEU A 17 -15.79 -11.69 -1.52
N GLU A 18 -15.16 -12.45 -2.42
CA GLU A 18 -15.04 -13.91 -2.27
C GLU A 18 -14.15 -14.31 -1.09
N LEU A 19 -13.02 -13.63 -0.88
CA LEU A 19 -12.14 -13.86 0.26
C LEU A 19 -12.83 -13.57 1.60
N TYR A 20 -13.66 -12.51 1.67
CA TYR A 20 -14.50 -12.26 2.84
C TYR A 20 -15.54 -13.37 3.05
N LYS A 21 -16.21 -13.84 2.00
CA LYS A 21 -17.15 -14.98 2.09
C LYS A 21 -16.46 -16.26 2.57
N ALA A 22 -15.18 -16.44 2.23
CA ALA A 22 -14.36 -17.57 2.69
C ALA A 22 -13.88 -17.44 4.14
N GLY A 23 -14.14 -16.31 4.81
CA GLY A 23 -13.84 -16.10 6.24
C GLY A 23 -12.57 -15.31 6.52
N ALA A 24 -12.03 -14.55 5.57
CA ALA A 24 -10.96 -13.59 5.87
C ALA A 24 -11.44 -12.50 6.85
N ASP A 25 -10.59 -12.13 7.80
CA ASP A 25 -10.86 -11.04 8.75
C ASP A 25 -10.62 -9.66 8.11
N TYR A 26 -9.70 -9.57 7.16
CA TYR A 26 -9.45 -8.37 6.37
C TYR A 26 -8.85 -8.69 5.00
N VAL A 27 -9.30 -7.97 3.96
CA VAL A 27 -8.75 -8.04 2.61
C VAL A 27 -8.15 -6.70 2.21
N LEU A 28 -6.83 -6.69 2.04
CA LEU A 28 -6.06 -5.58 1.48
C LEU A 28 -6.32 -5.47 -0.02
N MET A 29 -6.57 -4.25 -0.51
CA MET A 29 -6.72 -3.96 -1.95
C MET A 29 -5.65 -2.96 -2.42
N PRO A 30 -4.47 -3.41 -2.86
CA PRO A 30 -3.33 -2.56 -3.16
C PRO A 30 -3.63 -1.46 -4.19
N HIS A 31 -4.47 -1.76 -5.16
CA HIS A 31 -4.85 -0.83 -6.23
C HIS A 31 -5.67 0.37 -5.72
N PHE A 32 -6.37 0.25 -4.59
CA PHE A 32 -7.14 1.34 -3.99
C PHE A 32 -6.34 2.15 -2.96
N LEU A 33 -5.31 1.55 -2.36
CA LEU A 33 -4.45 2.24 -1.39
C LEU A 33 -3.70 3.43 -2.00
N GLY A 34 -3.43 3.41 -3.31
CA GLY A 34 -2.77 4.54 -3.99
C GLY A 34 -3.57 5.85 -3.89
N GLY A 35 -4.89 5.79 -4.07
CA GLY A 35 -5.76 6.97 -4.00
C GLY A 35 -5.89 7.52 -2.57
N GLU A 36 -6.09 6.63 -1.61
CA GLU A 36 -6.13 6.96 -0.18
C GLU A 36 -4.80 7.56 0.29
N HIS A 37 -3.68 6.94 -0.07
CA HIS A 37 -2.35 7.44 0.26
C HIS A 37 -2.07 8.84 -0.31
N VAL A 38 -2.43 9.08 -1.59
CA VAL A 38 -2.29 10.41 -2.21
C VAL A 38 -3.17 11.44 -1.50
N SER A 39 -4.40 11.07 -1.11
CA SER A 39 -5.29 11.97 -0.37
C SER A 39 -4.67 12.42 0.96
N HIS A 40 -4.09 11.50 1.72
CA HIS A 40 -3.36 11.82 2.95
C HIS A 40 -2.14 12.71 2.69
N LEU A 41 -1.33 12.40 1.68
CA LEU A 41 -0.18 13.24 1.32
C LEU A 41 -0.59 14.68 1.00
N VAL A 42 -1.68 14.86 0.24
CA VAL A 42 -2.18 16.20 -0.10
C VAL A 42 -2.64 16.96 1.14
N GLN A 43 -3.24 16.29 2.12
CA GLN A 43 -3.64 16.91 3.39
C GLN A 43 -2.43 17.38 4.23
N GLU A 44 -1.31 16.64 4.19
CA GLU A 44 -0.08 16.99 4.91
C GLU A 44 0.77 18.07 4.21
N PHE A 45 0.47 18.38 2.95
CA PHE A 45 1.21 19.37 2.17
C PHE A 45 0.76 20.79 2.46
N GLU A 46 1.22 21.31 3.60
CA GLU A 46 0.92 22.67 4.03
C GLU A 46 1.72 23.73 3.25
N ASN A 47 2.95 23.40 2.83
CA ASN A 47 3.83 24.30 2.08
C ASN A 47 4.84 23.55 1.21
N LEU A 48 5.55 24.31 0.35
CA LEU A 48 6.55 23.75 -0.58
C LEU A 48 7.73 23.05 0.12
N THR A 49 8.05 23.40 1.36
CA THR A 49 9.11 22.74 2.13
C THR A 49 8.69 21.33 2.49
N ASN A 50 7.46 21.13 2.99
CA ASN A 50 6.91 19.79 3.26
C ASN A 50 6.93 18.91 2.01
N VAL A 51 6.46 19.44 0.87
CA VAL A 51 6.45 18.71 -0.41
C VAL A 51 7.87 18.26 -0.81
N LYS A 52 8.86 19.17 -0.71
CA LYS A 52 10.26 18.85 -1.04
C LYS A 52 10.85 17.80 -0.10
N THR A 53 10.60 17.92 1.20
CA THR A 53 11.07 16.95 2.20
C THR A 53 10.47 15.57 1.95
N THR A 54 9.15 15.48 1.74
CA THR A 54 8.47 14.22 1.44
C THR A 54 9.01 13.58 0.16
N LYS A 55 9.20 14.37 -0.91
CA LYS A 55 9.84 13.91 -2.15
C LYS A 55 11.23 13.31 -1.90
N LEU A 56 12.09 14.02 -1.17
CA LEU A 56 13.46 13.58 -0.91
C LEU A 56 13.50 12.29 -0.07
N ASN A 57 12.62 12.16 0.92
CA ASN A 57 12.49 10.96 1.73
C ASN A 57 12.01 9.77 0.88
N HIS A 58 11.01 9.98 0.03
CA HIS A 58 10.50 8.93 -0.85
C HIS A 58 11.56 8.45 -1.86
N ILE A 59 12.35 9.37 -2.45
CA ILE A 59 13.47 8.98 -3.33
C ILE A 59 14.49 8.10 -2.60
N LYS A 60 14.86 8.45 -1.36
CA LYS A 60 15.78 7.65 -0.54
C LYS A 60 15.22 6.26 -0.26
N GLU A 61 13.94 6.18 0.06
CA GLU A 61 13.24 4.91 0.29
C GLU A 61 13.26 4.02 -0.97
N LEU A 62 12.95 4.58 -2.14
CA LEU A 62 12.97 3.85 -3.41
C LEU A 62 14.38 3.35 -3.75
N GLN A 63 15.41 4.15 -3.49
CA GLN A 63 16.80 3.73 -3.66
C GLN A 63 17.16 2.55 -2.76
N LEU A 64 16.73 2.58 -1.50
CA LEU A 64 16.92 1.46 -0.57
C LEU A 64 16.20 0.21 -1.06
N ARG A 65 14.92 0.32 -1.44
CA ARG A 65 14.13 -0.80 -1.98
C ARG A 65 14.79 -1.41 -3.22
N LYS A 66 15.33 -0.57 -4.11
CA LYS A 66 16.09 -1.01 -5.28
C LYS A 66 17.35 -1.78 -4.90
N GLN A 67 18.12 -1.30 -3.92
CA GLN A 67 19.31 -2.01 -3.42
C GLN A 67 18.97 -3.37 -2.80
N LEU A 68 17.80 -3.47 -2.17
CA LEU A 68 17.28 -4.72 -1.60
C LEU A 68 16.71 -5.68 -2.67
N GLY A 69 16.71 -5.31 -3.94
CA GLY A 69 16.19 -6.14 -5.02
C GLY A 69 14.66 -6.23 -5.05
N HIS A 70 13.95 -5.31 -4.38
CA HIS A 70 12.48 -5.23 -4.42
C HIS A 70 11.95 -4.65 -5.75
N GLU A 71 12.73 -4.70 -6.83
CA GLU A 71 12.22 -4.35 -8.15
C GLU A 71 11.17 -5.38 -8.57
N HIS A 72 10.05 -4.91 -9.12
CA HIS A 72 9.07 -5.83 -9.71
C HIS A 72 9.75 -6.65 -10.82
N PRO A 73 9.41 -7.94 -10.96
CA PRO A 73 9.83 -8.72 -12.12
C PRO A 73 9.50 -7.93 -13.39
N LYS A 74 10.45 -7.83 -14.31
CA LYS A 74 10.15 -7.34 -15.65
C LYS A 74 9.25 -8.38 -16.31
N GLU A 75 8.03 -7.98 -16.65
CA GLU A 75 7.14 -8.76 -17.51
C GLU A 75 7.79 -9.05 -18.87
#